data_AF-A0A183F5Y8-F1
#
_entry.id   AF-A0A183F5Y8-F1
#
_cell.length_a   1.000
_cell.length_b   1.000
_cell.length_c   1.000
_cell.angle_alpha   90.00
_cell.angle_beta   90.00
_cell.angle_gamma   90.00
#
_symmetry.space_group_name_H-M   'P 1'
#
loop_
_entity.id
_entity.type
_entity.pdbx_description
1 polymer ?
#
loop_
_entity_poly.entity_id
_entity_poly.type
_entity_poly.pdbx_seq_one_letter_code
_entity_poly.pdbx_strand_id
1 'polypeptide(L)'
;MEGDFIVFSDGEYTIALNGTAYKVYCDMSTAGGGWTVFQRRVDGNDSFWDHTWAEFKNGFGTEHMSPDSNFWLGNELVHQLTVKDADVTLRVEMKGDRTPKASAPDGFWWNHYTKFEVGPESSNYPLINLYLDWRHIQGNASTGWYDLTYSIGAPFSTIDRINDPTPACVTKYKMGGWWLHNCALATLNGAYEMEDAANGYGLFWIIDGLDYIIHPRETAMMLRPTLT
;
A
#
# COMPACT_ATOMS: atom_id res chain seq x y z
N MET A 1 12.13 -3.19 42.14
CA MET A 1 12.70 -2.94 40.81
C MET A 1 11.53 -2.92 39.85
N GLU A 2 10.89 -1.77 39.70
CA GLU A 2 10.12 -1.49 38.49
C GLU A 2 11.16 -1.28 37.40
N GLY A 3 11.27 -2.24 36.47
CA GLY A 3 11.96 -1.96 35.23
C GLY A 3 11.05 -1.06 34.42
N ASP A 4 11.51 0.14 34.07
CA ASP A 4 10.88 0.96 33.06
C ASP A 4 10.82 0.16 31.76
N PHE A 5 9.67 -0.47 31.49
CA PHE A 5 9.38 -0.99 30.17
C PHE A 5 9.23 0.22 29.26
N ILE A 6 10.14 0.37 28.30
CA ILE A 6 9.96 1.35 27.22
C ILE A 6 8.71 0.91 26.46
N VAL A 7 7.59 1.61 26.69
CA VAL A 7 6.37 1.44 25.90
C VAL A 7 6.55 2.29 24.65
N PHE A 8 6.73 1.65 23.51
CA PHE A 8 6.67 2.33 22.23
C PHE A 8 5.20 2.57 21.87
N SER A 9 4.86 3.79 21.48
CA SER A 9 3.53 4.19 21.03
C SER A 9 3.53 4.50 19.55
N ASP A 10 2.37 4.40 18.90
CA ASP A 10 2.26 4.82 17.50
C ASP A 10 2.63 6.31 17.36
N GLY A 11 3.29 6.67 16.27
CA GLY A 11 3.71 8.06 16.05
C GLY A 11 4.83 8.21 15.03
N GLU A 12 5.34 9.44 14.91
CA GLU A 12 6.48 9.72 14.06
C GLU A 12 7.80 9.31 14.73
N TYR A 13 8.65 8.63 13.97
CA TYR A 13 9.99 8.23 14.35
C TYR A 13 10.99 8.69 13.30
N THR A 14 12.27 8.75 13.69
CA THR A 14 13.38 8.90 12.75
C THR A 14 14.09 7.56 12.62
N ILE A 15 14.17 7.05 11.40
CA ILE A 15 14.96 5.86 11.07
C ILE A 15 16.20 6.27 10.26
N ALA A 16 17.29 5.52 10.40
CA ALA A 16 18.51 5.73 9.63
C ALA A 16 18.73 4.57 8.65
N LEU A 17 18.86 4.87 7.37
CA LEU A 17 19.24 3.92 6.32
C LEU A 17 20.47 4.45 5.60
N ASN A 18 21.54 3.66 5.58
CA ASN A 18 22.81 4.01 4.92
C ASN A 18 23.36 5.40 5.33
N GLY A 19 23.15 5.81 6.58
CA GLY A 19 23.58 7.11 7.10
C GLY A 19 22.62 8.28 6.84
N THR A 20 21.55 8.08 6.08
CA THR A 20 20.50 9.07 5.85
C THR A 20 19.36 8.89 6.85
N ALA A 21 18.94 9.99 7.47
CA ALA A 21 17.80 10.01 8.39
C ALA A 21 16.50 10.28 7.63
N TYR A 22 15.47 9.47 7.91
CA TYR A 22 14.13 9.61 7.36
C TYR A 22 13.11 9.70 8.50
N LYS A 23 12.16 10.64 8.38
CA LYS A 23 10.96 10.62 9.21
C LYS A 23 9.99 9.60 8.65
N VAL A 24 9.40 8.79 9.53
CA VAL A 24 8.41 7.78 9.19
C VAL A 24 7.34 7.72 10.26
N TYR A 25 6.14 7.26 9.91
CA TYR A 25 5.13 6.89 10.90
C TYR A 25 5.28 5.42 11.25
N CYS A 26 5.44 5.12 12.54
CA CYS A 26 5.46 3.76 13.04
C CYS A 26 4.15 3.40 13.72
N ASP A 27 3.60 2.25 13.36
CA ASP A 27 2.57 1.56 14.13
C ASP A 27 3.27 0.55 15.05
N MET A 28 3.20 0.83 16.35
CA MET A 28 3.82 0.08 17.45
C MET A 28 2.79 -0.77 18.21
N SER A 29 1.52 -0.77 17.78
CA SER A 29 0.41 -1.43 18.47
C SER A 29 -0.15 -2.63 17.71
N THR A 30 -0.30 -2.53 16.39
CA THR A 30 -0.91 -3.55 15.54
C THR A 30 -0.03 -4.78 15.44
N ALA A 31 -0.59 -5.96 15.75
CA ALA A 31 0.09 -7.26 15.59
C ALA A 31 1.51 -7.31 16.20
N GLY A 32 1.70 -6.69 17.36
CA GLY A 32 2.99 -6.62 18.07
C GLY A 32 3.90 -5.46 17.66
N GLY A 33 3.44 -4.56 16.79
CA GLY A 33 4.12 -3.32 16.45
C GLY A 33 5.35 -3.46 15.55
N GLY A 34 6.14 -2.39 15.49
CA GLY A 34 7.36 -2.32 14.69
C GLY A 34 7.11 -2.12 13.20
N TRP A 35 5.91 -1.67 12.83
CA TRP A 35 5.53 -1.44 11.45
C TRP A 35 5.90 -0.04 11.02
N THR A 36 6.58 0.07 9.88
CA THR A 36 6.74 1.35 9.17
C THR A 36 5.60 1.49 8.17
N VAL A 37 4.74 2.48 8.36
CA VAL A 37 3.62 2.76 7.45
C VAL A 37 4.16 3.55 6.26
N PHE A 38 3.91 3.06 5.05
CA PHE A 38 4.40 3.70 3.82
C PHE A 38 3.30 4.19 2.90
N GLN A 39 2.07 3.73 3.09
CA GLN A 39 0.88 4.26 2.47
C GLN A 39 -0.20 4.39 3.52
N ARG A 40 -0.90 5.52 3.52
CA ARG A 40 -2.14 5.67 4.28
C ARG A 40 -3.13 6.52 3.51
N ARG A 41 -4.40 6.11 3.54
CA ARG A 41 -5.54 6.93 3.15
C ARG A 41 -6.60 6.84 4.23
N VAL A 42 -7.10 7.98 4.69
CA VAL A 42 -8.18 8.08 5.67
C VAL A 42 -9.44 8.69 5.07
N ASP A 43 -9.28 9.41 3.97
CA ASP A 43 -10.37 10.05 3.24
C ASP A 43 -9.97 10.33 1.77
N GLY A 44 -10.80 11.10 1.07
CA GLY A 44 -10.59 11.53 -0.31
C GLY A 44 -10.12 12.99 -0.46
N ASN A 45 -9.63 13.62 0.61
CA ASN A 45 -9.27 15.04 0.58
C ASN A 45 -7.98 15.32 -0.22
N ASP A 46 -7.08 14.34 -0.29
CA ASP A 46 -5.85 14.41 -1.08
C ASP A 46 -5.93 13.51 -2.32
N SER A 47 -5.51 14.07 -3.45
CA SER A 47 -5.37 13.28 -4.68
C SER A 47 -4.16 12.36 -4.59
N PHE A 48 -4.30 11.12 -5.05
CA PHE A 48 -3.20 10.16 -5.18
C PHE A 48 -2.94 9.78 -6.65
N TRP A 49 -3.93 9.98 -7.51
CA TRP A 49 -3.94 9.32 -8.82
C TRP A 49 -3.12 10.05 -9.89
N ASP A 50 -2.88 11.34 -9.70
CA ASP A 50 -2.25 12.24 -10.66
C ASP A 50 -0.86 12.73 -10.21
N HIS A 51 -0.27 12.10 -9.20
CA HIS A 51 1.12 12.35 -8.84
C HIS A 51 2.10 11.79 -9.88
N THR A 52 3.16 12.55 -10.11
CA THR A 52 4.25 12.26 -11.04
C THR A 52 5.20 11.18 -10.52
N TRP A 53 6.06 10.67 -11.40
CA TRP A 53 7.16 9.76 -11.04
C TRP A 53 8.03 10.32 -9.91
N ALA A 54 8.36 11.61 -9.97
CA ALA A 54 9.20 12.26 -8.96
C ALA A 54 8.52 12.29 -7.59
N GLU A 55 7.21 12.53 -7.54
CA GLU A 55 6.43 12.54 -6.30
C GLU A 55 6.25 11.12 -5.74
N PHE A 56 5.93 10.11 -6.56
CA PHE A 56 5.89 8.73 -6.10
C PHE A 56 7.25 8.19 -5.68
N LYS A 57 8.34 8.66 -6.29
CA LYS A 57 9.70 8.31 -5.89
C LYS A 57 10.04 8.87 -4.50
N ASN A 58 9.81 10.16 -4.29
CA ASN A 58 10.27 10.88 -3.10
C ASN A 58 9.26 10.88 -1.95
N GLY A 59 7.99 10.57 -2.26
CA GLY A 59 6.87 10.63 -1.34
C GLY A 59 6.11 11.95 -1.39
N PHE A 60 4.89 11.93 -0.86
CA PHE A 60 3.99 13.07 -0.71
C PHE A 60 3.10 12.87 0.53
N GLY A 61 2.64 13.97 1.13
CA GLY A 61 1.88 13.94 2.39
C GLY A 61 2.71 13.60 3.64
N THR A 62 4.04 13.60 3.54
CA THR A 62 4.95 13.10 4.60
C THR A 62 5.42 14.15 5.61
N GLU A 63 4.98 15.41 5.49
CA GLU A 63 5.44 16.51 6.36
C GLU A 63 4.98 16.36 7.82
N HIS A 64 3.76 15.85 8.00
CA HIS A 64 3.11 15.65 9.30
C HIS A 64 2.32 14.33 9.28
N MET A 65 3.02 13.21 9.43
CA MET A 65 2.36 11.90 9.38
C MET A 65 1.67 11.58 10.71
N SER A 66 0.41 11.19 10.62
CA SER A 66 -0.42 10.86 11.78
C SER A 66 -1.41 9.73 11.42
N PRO A 67 -2.18 9.22 12.39
CA PRO A 67 -3.32 8.35 12.09
C PRO A 67 -4.31 8.96 11.09
N ASP A 68 -4.42 10.29 11.05
CA ASP A 68 -5.43 11.04 10.28
C ASP A 68 -4.85 11.68 9.00
N SER A 69 -3.64 11.30 8.58
CA SER A 69 -2.97 11.87 7.40
C SER A 69 -3.03 10.92 6.21
N ASN A 70 -3.27 11.45 5.01
CA ASN A 70 -3.05 10.73 3.76
C ASN A 70 -1.60 10.92 3.30
N PHE A 71 -0.87 9.83 3.01
CA PHE A 71 0.49 9.93 2.51
C PHE A 71 0.97 8.71 1.72
N TRP A 72 2.01 8.93 0.92
CA TRP A 72 2.87 7.92 0.31
C TRP A 72 4.32 8.23 0.68
N LEU A 73 5.03 7.28 1.29
CA LEU A 73 6.36 7.51 1.85
C LEU A 73 7.45 7.63 0.78
N GLY A 74 7.21 7.13 -0.42
CA GLY A 74 8.15 7.20 -1.55
C GLY A 74 8.74 5.84 -1.90
N ASN A 75 8.76 5.52 -3.20
CA ASN A 75 9.23 4.25 -3.73
C ASN A 75 10.70 3.98 -3.39
N GLU A 76 11.54 5.02 -3.39
CA GLU A 76 12.97 4.87 -3.09
C GLU A 76 13.18 4.40 -1.65
N LEU A 77 12.45 4.98 -0.70
CA LEU A 77 12.53 4.59 0.71
C LEU A 77 11.93 3.20 0.94
N VAL A 78 10.80 2.89 0.29
CA VAL A 78 10.20 1.54 0.34
C VAL A 78 11.17 0.49 -0.22
N HIS A 79 11.79 0.74 -1.36
CA HIS A 79 12.83 -0.13 -1.93
C HIS A 79 13.94 -0.40 -0.90
N GLN A 80 14.56 0.66 -0.37
CA GLN A 80 15.64 0.55 0.61
C GLN A 80 15.22 -0.24 1.86
N LEU A 81 14.00 -0.06 2.35
CA LEU A 81 13.46 -0.80 3.49
C LEU A 81 13.28 -2.28 3.17
N THR A 82 12.82 -2.62 1.96
CA THR A 82 12.61 -4.03 1.58
C THR A 82 13.90 -4.82 1.38
N VAL A 83 14.99 -4.17 0.96
CA VAL A 83 16.28 -4.84 0.68
C VAL A 83 17.26 -4.80 1.85
N LYS A 84 16.96 -4.02 2.90
CA LYS A 84 17.80 -3.94 4.10
C LYS A 84 17.80 -5.24 4.89
N ASP A 85 16.65 -5.90 4.96
CA ASP A 85 16.41 -7.11 5.75
C ASP A 85 16.21 -8.33 4.84
N ALA A 86 16.61 -9.52 5.29
CA ALA A 86 16.54 -10.74 4.47
C ALA A 86 15.11 -11.23 4.18
N ASP A 87 14.15 -10.77 4.98
CA ASP A 87 12.73 -11.04 4.82
C ASP A 87 11.92 -9.89 5.42
N VAL A 88 11.01 -9.35 4.63
CA VAL A 88 10.13 -8.25 5.00
C VAL A 88 8.68 -8.69 4.84
N THR A 89 7.91 -8.48 5.90
CA THR A 89 6.47 -8.68 5.88
C THR A 89 5.80 -7.37 5.48
N LEU A 90 4.96 -7.41 4.46
CA LEU A 90 3.98 -6.38 4.12
C LEU A 90 2.66 -6.71 4.81
N ARG A 91 2.01 -5.72 5.41
CA ARG A 91 0.62 -5.76 5.85
C ARG A 91 -0.17 -4.75 5.05
N VAL A 92 -1.28 -5.20 4.46
CA VAL A 92 -2.26 -4.34 3.79
C VAL A 92 -3.54 -4.36 4.61
N GLU A 93 -4.08 -3.17 4.88
CA GLU A 93 -5.33 -2.97 5.61
C GLU A 93 -6.29 -2.13 4.78
N MET A 94 -7.58 -2.50 4.82
CA MET A 94 -8.66 -1.79 4.14
C MET A 94 -9.88 -1.76 5.07
N LYS A 95 -10.45 -0.57 5.29
CA LYS A 95 -11.63 -0.37 6.13
C LYS A 95 -12.75 0.31 5.37
N GLY A 96 -13.96 -0.17 5.61
CA GLY A 96 -15.19 0.28 4.99
C GLY A 96 -15.23 0.00 3.49
N ASP A 97 -16.43 0.06 2.92
CA ASP A 97 -16.64 -0.02 1.47
C ASP A 97 -17.54 1.13 1.05
N ARG A 98 -17.08 1.87 0.04
CA ARG A 98 -17.80 3.01 -0.53
C ARG A 98 -18.79 2.58 -1.59
N THR A 99 -18.68 1.35 -2.09
CA THR A 99 -19.57 0.81 -3.13
C THR A 99 -21.04 1.01 -2.75
N PRO A 100 -21.88 1.58 -3.64
CA PRO A 100 -23.30 1.75 -3.36
C PRO A 100 -23.96 0.41 -3.01
N LYS A 101 -24.61 0.36 -1.83
CA LYS A 101 -25.24 -0.86 -1.29
C LYS A 101 -24.27 -2.03 -1.08
N ALA A 102 -23.01 -1.73 -0.74
CA ALA A 102 -22.03 -2.72 -0.32
C ALA A 102 -22.63 -3.70 0.70
N SER A 103 -22.29 -4.98 0.58
CA SER A 103 -22.71 -6.02 1.53
C SER A 103 -22.06 -5.85 2.91
N ALA A 104 -20.87 -5.24 2.96
CA ALA A 104 -20.11 -4.97 4.17
C ALA A 104 -19.58 -3.52 4.19
N PRO A 105 -20.46 -2.51 4.33
CA PRO A 105 -20.07 -1.09 4.23
C PRO A 105 -19.07 -0.63 5.30
N ASP A 106 -19.03 -1.32 6.44
CA ASP A 106 -18.11 -1.08 7.56
C ASP A 106 -17.12 -2.25 7.75
N GLY A 107 -16.88 -3.04 6.68
CA GLY A 107 -15.99 -4.19 6.75
C GLY A 107 -14.53 -3.81 7.06
N PHE A 108 -13.77 -4.79 7.55
CA PHE A 108 -12.34 -4.63 7.79
C PHE A 108 -11.59 -5.84 7.25
N TRP A 109 -10.74 -5.59 6.27
CA TRP A 109 -9.96 -6.57 5.54
C TRP A 109 -8.49 -6.31 5.74
N TRP A 110 -7.72 -7.35 6.03
CA TRP A 110 -6.28 -7.23 6.04
C TRP A 110 -5.60 -8.55 5.73
N ASN A 111 -4.36 -8.47 5.29
CA ASN A 111 -3.52 -9.63 5.05
C ASN A 111 -2.03 -9.29 5.19
N HIS A 112 -1.27 -10.30 5.60
CA HIS A 112 0.18 -10.27 5.55
C HIS A 112 0.69 -10.94 4.28
N TYR A 113 1.78 -10.41 3.74
CA TYR A 113 2.60 -11.03 2.73
C TYR A 113 4.05 -11.06 3.19
N THR A 114 4.69 -12.21 3.13
CA THR A 114 6.12 -12.36 3.41
C THR A 114 6.96 -12.17 2.15
N LYS A 115 8.29 -12.00 2.28
CA LYS A 115 9.21 -11.76 1.15
C LYS A 115 8.82 -10.56 0.29
N PHE A 116 8.17 -9.55 0.87
CA PHE A 116 7.83 -8.35 0.14
C PHE A 116 9.10 -7.62 -0.30
N GLU A 117 9.28 -7.48 -1.62
CA GLU A 117 10.44 -6.83 -2.19
C GLU A 117 10.05 -5.90 -3.34
N VAL A 118 10.56 -4.67 -3.29
CA VAL A 118 10.46 -3.69 -4.38
C VAL A 118 11.84 -3.49 -4.97
N GLY A 119 11.96 -3.54 -6.29
CA GLY A 119 13.24 -3.38 -6.99
C GLY A 119 13.72 -1.92 -7.04
N PRO A 120 14.92 -1.67 -7.59
CA PRO A 120 15.49 -0.32 -7.65
C PRO A 120 14.84 0.55 -8.74
N GLU A 121 15.11 1.87 -8.70
CA GLU A 121 14.65 2.81 -9.72
C GLU A 121 15.15 2.46 -11.14
N SER A 122 16.36 1.89 -11.24
CA SER A 122 16.99 1.54 -12.52
C SER A 122 16.18 0.50 -13.32
N SER A 123 15.32 -0.26 -12.65
CA SER A 123 14.35 -1.18 -13.26
C SER A 123 12.89 -0.73 -13.09
N ASN A 124 12.67 0.53 -12.72
CA ASN A 124 11.36 1.16 -12.48
C ASN A 124 10.59 0.66 -11.25
N TYR A 125 11.28 0.42 -10.12
CA TYR A 125 10.67 -0.04 -8.87
C TYR A 125 9.68 -1.21 -9.02
N PRO A 126 10.06 -2.31 -9.70
CA PRO A 126 9.14 -3.41 -9.91
C PRO A 126 8.78 -4.09 -8.59
N LEU A 127 7.57 -4.64 -8.50
CA LEU A 127 7.19 -5.51 -7.39
C LEU A 127 7.86 -6.87 -7.60
N ILE A 128 8.97 -7.13 -6.92
CA ILE A 128 9.82 -8.30 -7.19
C ILE A 128 9.18 -9.58 -6.64
N ASN A 129 8.69 -9.53 -5.41
CA ASN A 129 8.16 -10.71 -4.75
C ASN A 129 7.20 -10.36 -3.62
N LEU A 130 6.30 -11.29 -3.33
CA LEU A 130 5.50 -11.36 -2.11
C LEU A 130 4.79 -12.73 -2.05
N TYR A 131 4.60 -13.28 -0.85
CA TYR A 131 3.84 -14.52 -0.65
C TYR A 131 2.78 -14.33 0.42
N LEU A 132 1.52 -14.64 0.09
CA LEU A 132 0.40 -14.54 1.03
C LEU A 132 0.64 -15.43 2.26
N ASP A 133 0.55 -14.82 3.44
CA ASP A 133 0.59 -15.53 4.71
C ASP A 133 -0.83 -15.86 5.17
N TRP A 134 -1.27 -17.07 4.80
CA TRP A 134 -2.59 -17.61 5.12
C TRP A 134 -2.93 -17.67 6.60
N ARG A 135 -1.94 -17.57 7.51
CA ARG A 135 -2.18 -17.59 8.95
C ARG A 135 -2.52 -16.21 9.51
N HIS A 136 -2.20 -15.16 8.77
CA HIS A 136 -2.38 -13.78 9.19
C HIS A 136 -3.19 -13.04 8.13
N ILE A 137 -4.51 -13.29 8.15
CA ILE A 137 -5.50 -12.65 7.28
C ILE A 137 -6.81 -12.39 8.04
N GLN A 138 -7.61 -11.45 7.55
CA GLN A 138 -8.99 -11.23 7.97
C GLN A 138 -9.86 -10.77 6.80
N GLY A 139 -11.12 -11.19 6.81
CA GLY A 139 -12.13 -10.75 5.85
C GLY A 139 -11.96 -11.33 4.44
N ASN A 140 -11.05 -12.30 4.26
CA ASN A 140 -10.61 -12.78 2.95
C ASN A 140 -10.08 -11.64 2.07
N ALA A 141 -9.28 -10.72 2.63
CA ALA A 141 -8.68 -9.61 1.87
C ALA A 141 -7.95 -10.05 0.58
N SER A 142 -7.56 -11.32 0.52
CA SER A 142 -7.00 -11.95 -0.66
C SER A 142 -7.46 -13.39 -0.73
N THR A 143 -7.83 -13.83 -1.93
CA THR A 143 -7.90 -15.26 -2.25
C THR A 143 -6.56 -15.80 -2.71
N GLY A 144 -5.59 -14.96 -3.08
CA GLY A 144 -4.23 -15.27 -3.58
C GLY A 144 -4.07 -15.35 -5.11
N TRP A 145 -5.18 -15.12 -5.85
CA TRP A 145 -5.28 -15.31 -7.30
C TRP A 145 -5.70 -13.99 -7.99
N TYR A 146 -6.45 -13.14 -7.28
CA TYR A 146 -7.03 -11.91 -7.81
C TYR A 146 -6.67 -10.66 -7.00
N ASP A 147 -5.45 -10.55 -6.50
CA ASP A 147 -5.01 -9.46 -5.62
C ASP A 147 -3.65 -8.88 -6.06
N LEU A 148 -2.94 -8.22 -5.14
CA LEU A 148 -1.60 -7.67 -5.36
C LEU A 148 -0.58 -8.72 -5.85
N THR A 149 -0.77 -10.02 -5.59
CA THR A 149 0.13 -11.08 -6.10
C THR A 149 0.15 -11.13 -7.63
N TYR A 150 -0.93 -10.71 -8.30
CA TYR A 150 -0.99 -10.64 -9.76
C TYR A 150 -0.06 -9.56 -10.34
N SER A 151 0.38 -8.63 -9.49
CA SER A 151 1.26 -7.53 -9.88
C SER A 151 2.75 -7.87 -9.77
N ILE A 152 3.10 -9.08 -9.32
CA ILE A 152 4.49 -9.54 -9.22
C ILE A 152 5.16 -9.48 -10.60
N GLY A 153 6.32 -8.83 -10.65
CA GLY A 153 7.12 -8.58 -11.85
C GLY A 153 6.78 -7.28 -12.57
N ALA A 154 5.63 -6.64 -12.29
CA ALA A 154 5.25 -5.41 -12.97
C ALA A 154 6.10 -4.23 -12.48
N PRO A 155 6.59 -3.37 -13.41
CA PRO A 155 7.20 -2.11 -13.03
C PRO A 155 6.15 -1.16 -12.43
N PHE A 156 6.59 -0.24 -11.59
CA PHE A 156 5.72 0.84 -11.12
C PHE A 156 5.40 1.79 -12.27
N SER A 157 4.19 2.31 -12.33
CA SER A 157 3.76 3.30 -13.32
C SER A 157 3.17 4.52 -12.63
N THR A 158 3.17 5.67 -13.29
CA THR A 158 2.64 6.96 -12.82
C THR A 158 2.05 7.74 -13.99
N ILE A 159 1.40 8.88 -13.73
CA ILE A 159 0.67 9.64 -14.77
C ILE A 159 1.58 10.14 -15.90
N ASP A 160 2.85 10.43 -15.60
CA ASP A 160 3.85 10.97 -16.52
C ASP A 160 4.90 9.92 -16.95
N ARG A 161 4.91 8.74 -16.33
CA ARG A 161 5.77 7.61 -16.71
C ARG A 161 5.02 6.29 -16.57
N ILE A 162 4.47 5.81 -17.68
CA ILE A 162 3.71 4.55 -17.77
C ILE A 162 4.63 3.46 -18.32
N ASN A 163 5.03 2.51 -17.47
CA ASN A 163 5.94 1.42 -17.82
C ASN A 163 5.18 0.13 -18.21
N ASP A 164 4.08 -0.14 -17.50
CA ASP A 164 3.03 -1.14 -17.75
C ASP A 164 1.83 -0.60 -16.95
N PRO A 165 0.65 -0.34 -17.55
CA PRO A 165 0.02 -1.02 -18.68
C PRO A 165 -0.45 -0.05 -19.78
N THR A 166 -1.56 -0.35 -20.46
CA THR A 166 -2.16 0.59 -21.40
C THR A 166 -2.40 1.95 -20.72
N PRO A 167 -2.14 3.09 -21.40
CA PRO A 167 -2.24 4.41 -20.77
C PRO A 167 -3.61 4.74 -20.17
N ALA A 168 -4.68 4.12 -20.68
CA ALA A 168 -6.04 4.32 -20.18
C ALA A 168 -6.19 3.93 -18.71
N CYS A 169 -5.44 2.94 -18.20
CA CYS A 169 -5.51 2.53 -16.81
C CYS A 169 -5.10 3.66 -15.86
N VAL A 170 -4.03 4.38 -16.20
CA VAL A 170 -3.54 5.50 -15.39
C VAL A 170 -4.34 6.77 -15.64
N THR A 171 -4.66 7.08 -16.91
CA THR A 171 -5.26 8.36 -17.31
C THR A 171 -6.78 8.37 -17.21
N LYS A 172 -7.46 7.45 -17.91
CA LYS A 172 -8.92 7.40 -17.99
C LYS A 172 -9.53 6.77 -16.74
N TYR A 173 -8.97 5.65 -16.28
CA TYR A 173 -9.46 4.91 -15.11
C TYR A 173 -8.86 5.40 -13.80
N LYS A 174 -7.97 6.40 -13.86
CA LYS A 174 -7.39 7.11 -12.70
C LYS A 174 -6.87 6.16 -11.63
N MET A 175 -6.18 5.10 -12.02
CA MET A 175 -5.69 4.05 -11.11
C MET A 175 -4.45 4.46 -10.30
N GLY A 176 -3.89 5.64 -10.59
CA GLY A 176 -2.77 6.20 -9.84
C GLY A 176 -1.45 5.48 -10.03
N GLY A 177 -0.47 5.89 -9.23
CA GLY A 177 0.84 5.26 -9.25
C GLY A 177 0.81 3.88 -8.59
N TRP A 178 1.12 2.82 -9.34
CA TRP A 178 1.04 1.44 -8.86
C TRP A 178 1.79 0.44 -9.75
N TRP A 179 1.90 -0.81 -9.30
CA TRP A 179 2.36 -1.95 -10.09
C TRP A 179 1.22 -2.49 -10.95
N LEU A 180 0.98 -1.83 -12.08
CA LEU A 180 -0.27 -1.93 -12.83
C LEU A 180 -0.29 -3.07 -13.87
N HIS A 181 0.03 -4.30 -13.49
CA HIS A 181 0.06 -5.43 -14.43
C HIS A 181 -1.30 -5.62 -15.13
N ASN A 182 -1.36 -5.38 -16.45
CA ASN A 182 -2.62 -5.40 -17.23
C ASN A 182 -3.75 -4.57 -16.58
N CYS A 183 -3.49 -3.27 -16.35
CA CYS A 183 -4.26 -2.40 -15.44
C CYS A 183 -3.95 -2.73 -13.99
N ALA A 184 -4.60 -3.73 -13.38
CA ALA A 184 -4.29 -4.33 -12.07
C ALA A 184 -5.57 -4.97 -11.55
N LEU A 185 -5.42 -5.85 -10.55
CA LEU A 185 -6.54 -6.38 -9.79
C LEU A 185 -6.75 -5.65 -8.46
N ALA A 186 -5.87 -4.72 -8.14
CA ALA A 186 -6.02 -3.80 -7.02
C ALA A 186 -5.14 -2.57 -7.24
N THR A 187 -5.59 -1.41 -6.75
CA THR A 187 -4.74 -0.24 -6.52
C THR A 187 -5.32 0.58 -5.38
N LEU A 188 -4.48 0.91 -4.41
CA LEU A 188 -4.88 1.74 -3.28
C LEU A 188 -4.52 3.23 -3.50
N ASN A 189 -3.90 3.54 -4.65
CA ASN A 189 -3.44 4.89 -5.01
C ASN A 189 -4.30 5.55 -6.10
N GLY A 190 -5.38 4.90 -6.55
CA GLY A 190 -6.26 5.49 -7.55
C GLY A 190 -7.15 6.62 -7.00
N ALA A 191 -7.96 7.22 -7.87
CA ALA A 191 -8.87 8.29 -7.49
C ALA A 191 -9.82 7.82 -6.40
N TYR A 192 -10.04 8.68 -5.39
CA TYR A 192 -11.00 8.35 -4.34
C TYR A 192 -12.40 8.30 -4.93
N GLU A 193 -12.83 9.35 -5.64
CA GLU A 193 -14.13 9.36 -6.31
C GLU A 193 -14.26 8.18 -7.30
N MET A 194 -15.34 7.42 -7.15
CA MET A 194 -15.64 6.28 -7.99
C MET A 194 -16.52 6.72 -9.15
N GLU A 195 -16.00 6.61 -10.37
CA GLU A 195 -16.79 6.82 -11.58
C GLU A 195 -17.58 5.56 -11.97
N ASP A 196 -17.00 4.38 -11.75
CA ASP A 196 -17.60 3.09 -12.09
C ASP A 196 -17.18 2.00 -11.09
N ALA A 197 -18.05 1.72 -10.13
CA ALA A 197 -17.80 0.72 -9.09
C ALA A 197 -17.90 -0.73 -9.60
N ALA A 198 -18.44 -0.98 -10.79
CA ALA A 198 -18.61 -2.35 -11.29
C ALA A 198 -17.34 -2.89 -11.96
N ASN A 199 -16.47 -2.00 -12.47
CA ASN A 199 -15.29 -2.37 -13.24
C ASN A 199 -13.96 -2.23 -12.49
N GLY A 200 -13.97 -1.75 -11.23
CA GLY A 200 -12.76 -1.55 -10.43
C GLY A 200 -11.86 -0.46 -11.01
N TYR A 201 -12.32 0.79 -10.94
CA TYR A 201 -11.52 1.97 -11.34
C TYR A 201 -11.28 2.88 -10.13
N GLY A 202 -10.28 3.75 -10.23
CA GLY A 202 -9.85 4.55 -9.08
C GLY A 202 -9.23 3.69 -7.99
N LEU A 203 -9.54 3.99 -6.73
CA LEU A 203 -9.12 3.22 -5.55
C LEU A 203 -10.04 2.00 -5.38
N PHE A 204 -9.50 0.80 -5.60
CA PHE A 204 -10.24 -0.45 -5.44
C PHE A 204 -9.34 -1.63 -5.07
N TRP A 205 -9.97 -2.71 -4.60
CA TRP A 205 -9.31 -3.99 -4.36
C TRP A 205 -10.24 -5.15 -4.71
N ILE A 206 -9.77 -6.08 -5.54
CA ILE A 206 -10.49 -7.31 -5.84
C ILE A 206 -10.18 -8.37 -4.77
N ILE A 207 -11.23 -8.98 -4.23
CA ILE A 207 -11.12 -10.07 -3.25
C ILE A 207 -11.27 -11.43 -3.92
N ASP A 208 -12.39 -11.63 -4.63
CA ASP A 208 -12.79 -12.92 -5.20
C ASP A 208 -13.32 -12.72 -6.63
N GLY A 209 -12.38 -12.55 -7.55
CA GLY A 209 -12.69 -12.24 -8.95
C GLY A 209 -13.47 -10.94 -9.13
N LEU A 210 -13.97 -10.68 -10.35
CA LEU A 210 -14.78 -9.48 -10.64
C LEU A 210 -16.15 -9.49 -9.93
N ASP A 211 -16.49 -10.57 -9.22
CA ASP A 211 -17.73 -10.70 -8.45
C ASP A 211 -17.67 -9.96 -7.10
N TYR A 212 -16.46 -9.72 -6.57
CA TYR A 212 -16.29 -8.98 -5.33
C TYR A 212 -15.14 -7.97 -5.38
N ILE A 213 -15.51 -6.73 -5.75
CA ILE A 213 -14.66 -5.55 -5.76
C ILE A 213 -15.08 -4.65 -4.62
N ILE A 214 -14.13 -4.26 -3.77
CA ILE A 214 -14.36 -3.26 -2.73
C ILE A 214 -13.67 -1.95 -3.10
N HIS A 215 -14.25 -0.85 -2.65
CA HIS A 215 -13.66 0.49 -2.77
C HIS A 215 -13.45 1.05 -1.37
N PRO A 216 -12.31 0.72 -0.72
CA PRO A 216 -12.04 1.07 0.67
C PRO A 216 -12.27 2.55 0.99
N ARG A 217 -12.78 2.83 2.20
CA ARG A 217 -12.83 4.19 2.74
C ARG A 217 -11.47 4.63 3.26
N GLU A 218 -10.80 3.72 3.94
CA GLU A 218 -9.47 3.91 4.50
C GLU A 218 -8.57 2.75 4.08
N THR A 219 -7.28 3.04 3.89
CA THR A 219 -6.26 2.05 3.58
C THR A 219 -4.99 2.31 4.36
N ALA A 220 -4.26 1.26 4.70
CA ALA A 220 -2.88 1.39 5.15
C ALA A 220 -2.03 0.26 4.57
N MET A 221 -0.84 0.60 4.10
CA MET A 221 0.20 -0.38 3.78
C MET A 221 1.41 -0.11 4.67
N MET A 222 1.89 -1.16 5.31
CA MET A 222 2.96 -1.06 6.27
C MET A 222 3.87 -2.27 6.18
N LEU A 223 5.15 -2.08 6.47
CA LEU A 223 6.15 -3.14 6.37
C LEU A 223 6.98 -3.23 7.64
N ARG A 224 7.50 -4.43 7.92
CA ARG A 224 8.49 -4.67 8.99
C ARG A 224 9.36 -5.88 8.64
N PRO A 225 10.54 -6.03 9.26
CA PRO A 225 11.29 -7.28 9.20
C PRO A 225 10.41 -8.45 9.66
N THR A 226 10.40 -9.54 8.90
CA THR A 226 9.61 -10.74 9.24
C THR A 226 10.11 -11.32 10.57
N LEU A 227 9.19 -11.47 11.52
CA LEU A 227 9.49 -12.03 12.84
C LEU A 227 9.57 -13.55 12.73
N THR A 228 10.68 -14.13 13.20
CA THR A 228 10.93 -15.59 13.26
C THR A 228 10.61 -16.17 14.63
#